data_AF-A0A1F6D2J7-F1
#
_entry.id   AF-A0A1F6D2J7-F1
#
_cell.length_a   1.000
_cell.length_b   1.000
_cell.length_c   1.000
_cell.angle_alpha   90.00
_cell.angle_beta   90.00
_cell.angle_gamma   90.00
#
_symmetry.space_group_name_H-M   'P 1'
#
loop_
_entity.id
_entity.type
_entity.pdbx_description
1 polymer ?
#
loop_
_entity_poly.entity_id
_entity_poly.type
_entity_poly.pdbx_seq_one_letter_code
_entity_poly.pdbx_strand_id
1 'polypeptide(L)'
;MNLVNIATLPTAVENAKTPATDFIRALRQLPSLSGDDRLKLLRTLNKGQDEVDALRTQGELGVTVQLNEVVVKDAHEGFFGGAGEIYTVSWLLDGSGKTAEFKSKVFTGINDGDRLPLGGGGMLLGYIKNPRWFIDMHAVVMESDSDIRGVGDAIAKAKQESGWDELVKQLGVIGALDPTKISQAINVVGLLADLVSFFLKQNGDDHVATIHDFYLEQQVFGAGRHPEPTIVPPPHRTTFQDVETSYTITLSTV
;
A
#
# COMPACT_ATOMS: atom_id res chain seq x y z
N MET A 1 16.52 22.29 8.12
CA MET A 1 15.57 21.79 9.14
C MET A 1 14.29 22.61 8.97
N ASN A 2 13.30 22.08 8.24
CA ASN A 2 12.04 22.79 8.03
C ASN A 2 11.15 22.60 9.27
N LEU A 3 10.87 23.69 9.97
CA LEU A 3 9.87 23.71 11.05
C LEU A 3 8.49 23.55 10.39
N VAL A 4 7.85 22.42 10.61
CA VAL A 4 6.47 22.17 10.17
C VAL A 4 5.54 23.04 11.01
N ASN A 5 4.67 23.79 10.33
CA ASN A 5 3.72 24.69 10.95
C ASN A 5 2.62 23.88 11.68
N ILE A 6 2.66 23.86 13.02
CA ILE A 6 1.81 23.03 13.89
C ILE A 6 0.31 23.29 13.67
N ALA A 7 -0.06 24.45 13.10
CA ALA A 7 -1.44 24.83 12.82
C ALA A 7 -2.14 24.02 11.71
N THR A 8 -1.45 23.16 10.95
CA THR A 8 -2.05 22.36 9.86
C THR A 8 -2.37 20.90 10.23
N LEU A 9 -1.87 20.41 11.37
CA LEU A 9 -2.11 19.05 11.85
C LEU A 9 -3.59 18.75 12.20
N PRO A 10 -4.37 19.67 12.80
CA PRO A 10 -5.77 19.40 13.15
C PRO A 10 -6.66 19.20 11.93
N THR A 11 -6.42 19.95 10.85
CA THR A 11 -7.17 19.87 9.58
C THR A 11 -6.78 18.65 8.75
N ALA A 12 -5.56 18.14 8.91
CA ALA A 12 -5.12 16.90 8.30
C ALA A 12 -5.91 15.71 8.88
N VAL A 13 -6.06 15.65 10.20
CA VAL A 13 -6.69 14.51 10.88
C VAL A 13 -8.21 14.43 10.65
N GLU A 14 -8.89 15.57 10.44
CA GLU A 14 -10.31 15.58 10.05
C GLU A 14 -10.57 15.14 8.60
N ASN A 15 -9.56 15.15 7.74
CA ASN A 15 -9.70 14.73 6.35
C ASN A 15 -9.25 13.26 6.18
N ALA A 16 -10.16 12.44 5.63
CA ALA A 16 -9.90 11.09 5.12
C ALA A 16 -8.86 11.02 3.97
N LYS A 17 -7.97 12.01 3.86
CA LYS A 17 -6.91 12.15 2.85
C LYS A 17 -5.51 12.25 3.45
N THR A 18 -5.35 12.28 4.78
CA THR A 18 -4.01 12.38 5.39
C THR A 18 -3.20 11.10 5.25
N PRO A 19 -1.99 11.17 4.67
CA PRO A 19 -1.08 10.03 4.57
C PRO A 19 -0.79 9.44 5.96
N ALA A 20 -0.68 8.12 6.07
CA ALA A 20 -0.43 7.50 7.37
C ALA A 20 0.93 7.86 7.97
N THR A 21 1.91 8.25 7.16
CA THR A 21 3.20 8.78 7.64
C THR A 21 3.02 10.08 8.45
N ASP A 22 2.13 10.96 7.99
CA ASP A 22 1.77 12.17 8.72
C ASP A 22 0.96 11.84 9.98
N PHE A 23 0.13 10.81 9.92
CA PHE A 23 -0.60 10.30 11.08
C PHE A 23 0.33 9.71 12.14
N ILE A 24 1.31 8.90 11.77
CA ILE A 24 2.33 8.36 12.68
C ILE A 24 3.15 9.50 13.28
N ARG A 25 3.49 10.51 12.48
CA ARG A 25 4.17 11.72 12.98
C ARG A 25 3.30 12.45 14.01
N ALA A 26 2.01 12.61 13.76
CA ALA A 26 1.06 13.21 14.70
C ALA A 26 0.95 12.39 16.00
N LEU A 27 0.88 11.06 15.91
CA LEU A 27 0.86 10.17 17.07
C LEU A 27 2.11 10.33 17.94
N ARG A 28 3.30 10.49 17.35
CA ARG A 28 4.54 10.74 18.10
C ARG A 28 4.56 12.11 18.79
N GLN A 29 3.84 13.09 18.23
CA GLN A 29 3.76 14.43 18.77
C GLN A 29 2.66 14.59 19.83
N LEU A 30 1.78 13.59 20.04
CA LEU A 30 0.69 13.62 21.02
C LEU A 30 1.06 14.22 22.39
N PRO A 31 2.21 13.88 23.01
CA PRO A 31 2.59 14.44 24.31
C PRO A 31 2.86 15.96 24.29
N SER A 32 3.19 16.50 23.12
CA SER A 32 3.56 17.91 22.90
C SER A 32 2.43 18.77 22.34
N LEU A 33 1.29 18.18 21.98
CA LEU A 33 0.14 18.90 21.45
C LEU A 33 -0.58 19.70 22.54
N SER A 34 -1.20 20.82 22.13
CA SER A 34 -2.10 21.58 22.98
C SER A 34 -3.31 20.72 23.43
N GLY A 35 -3.97 21.11 24.52
CA GLY A 35 -5.12 20.35 25.05
C GLY A 35 -6.23 20.11 24.02
N ASP A 36 -6.56 21.15 23.23
CA ASP A 36 -7.62 21.07 22.23
C ASP A 36 -7.20 20.25 21.01
N ASP A 37 -5.97 20.42 20.51
CA ASP A 37 -5.47 19.66 19.36
C ASP A 37 -5.29 18.18 19.71
N ARG A 38 -4.81 17.91 20.92
CA ARG A 38 -4.72 16.54 21.46
C ARG A 38 -6.11 15.91 21.55
N LEU A 39 -7.11 16.61 22.08
CA LEU A 39 -8.47 16.09 22.22
C LEU A 39 -9.11 15.81 20.86
N LYS A 40 -8.92 16.69 19.88
CA LYS A 40 -9.38 16.50 18.49
C LYS A 40 -8.76 15.25 17.87
N LEU A 41 -7.43 15.12 17.94
CA LEU A 41 -6.72 13.94 17.44
C LEU A 41 -7.27 12.66 18.09
N LEU A 42 -7.35 12.61 19.42
CA LEU A 42 -7.88 11.45 20.16
C LEU A 42 -9.31 11.08 19.75
N ARG A 43 -10.19 12.06 19.52
CA ARG A 43 -11.56 11.79 19.05
C ARG A 43 -11.56 11.12 17.67
N THR A 44 -10.72 11.58 16.75
CA THR A 44 -10.60 10.95 15.44
C THR A 44 -10.02 9.54 15.54
N LEU A 45 -9.00 9.33 16.40
CA LEU A 45 -8.43 8.00 16.64
C LEU A 45 -9.52 7.02 17.12
N ASN A 46 -10.32 7.46 18.09
CA ASN A 46 -11.36 6.64 18.67
C ASN A 46 -12.46 6.32 17.66
N LYS A 47 -12.88 7.28 16.83
CA LYS A 47 -13.97 7.05 15.86
C LYS A 47 -13.66 5.90 14.89
N GLY A 48 -12.48 5.90 14.26
CA GLY A 48 -12.12 4.82 13.33
C GLY A 48 -11.96 3.47 14.02
N GLN A 49 -11.43 3.48 15.25
CA GLN A 49 -11.34 2.27 16.07
C GLN A 49 -12.74 1.73 16.44
N ASP A 50 -13.67 2.59 16.84
CA ASP A 50 -15.05 2.22 17.18
C ASP A 50 -15.77 1.57 15.99
N GLU A 51 -15.54 2.08 14.76
CA GLU A 51 -16.07 1.47 13.53
C GLU A 51 -15.51 0.07 13.27
N VAL A 52 -14.19 -0.11 13.41
CA VAL A 52 -13.54 -1.43 13.26
C VAL A 52 -14.00 -2.40 14.34
N ASP A 53 -14.11 -1.95 15.58
CA ASP A 53 -14.56 -2.78 16.70
C ASP A 53 -16.02 -3.20 16.52
N ALA A 54 -16.89 -2.29 16.06
CA ALA A 54 -18.27 -2.63 15.71
C ALA A 54 -18.34 -3.73 14.63
N LEU A 55 -17.49 -3.68 13.60
CA LEU A 55 -17.42 -4.75 12.59
C LEU A 55 -16.93 -6.08 13.19
N ARG A 56 -15.93 -6.06 14.08
CA ARG A 56 -15.45 -7.27 14.77
C ARG A 56 -16.49 -7.89 15.69
N THR A 57 -17.44 -7.11 16.22
CA THR A 57 -18.56 -7.70 17.00
C THR A 57 -19.55 -8.49 16.13
N GLN A 58 -19.56 -8.26 14.81
CA GLN A 58 -20.47 -8.93 13.87
C GLN A 58 -19.91 -10.23 13.31
N GLY A 59 -18.60 -10.45 13.38
CA GLY A 59 -17.93 -11.63 12.82
C GLY A 59 -16.43 -11.41 12.64
N GLU A 60 -15.80 -12.30 11.89
CA GLU A 60 -14.38 -12.15 11.57
C GLU A 60 -14.19 -11.06 10.50
N LEU A 61 -13.33 -10.08 10.79
CA LEU A 61 -13.10 -8.94 9.90
C LEU A 61 -12.13 -9.34 8.79
N GLY A 62 -12.53 -9.20 7.53
CA GLY A 62 -11.66 -9.35 6.37
C GLY A 62 -11.35 -8.01 5.69
N VAL A 63 -10.10 -7.78 5.31
CA VAL A 63 -9.68 -6.67 4.46
C VAL A 63 -9.34 -7.21 3.07
N THR A 64 -9.99 -6.67 2.05
CA THR A 64 -9.71 -6.95 0.64
C THR A 64 -9.10 -5.71 0.00
N VAL A 65 -8.00 -5.87 -0.73
CA VAL A 65 -7.37 -4.79 -1.50
C VAL A 65 -7.36 -5.15 -2.98
N GLN A 66 -7.92 -4.27 -3.80
CA GLN A 66 -8.13 -4.50 -5.23
C GLN A 66 -7.63 -3.32 -6.05
N LEU A 67 -6.76 -3.58 -7.02
CA LEU A 67 -6.31 -2.61 -8.00
C LEU A 67 -7.38 -2.49 -9.09
N ASN A 68 -7.98 -1.31 -9.24
CA ASN A 68 -9.10 -1.10 -10.14
C ASN A 68 -8.64 -0.68 -11.53
N GLU A 69 -7.61 0.16 -11.59
CA GLU A 69 -7.07 0.69 -12.83
C GLU A 69 -5.60 1.00 -12.65
N VAL A 70 -4.79 0.67 -13.66
CA VAL A 70 -3.40 1.14 -13.79
C VAL A 70 -3.25 1.65 -15.21
N VAL A 71 -2.81 2.89 -15.33
CA VAL A 71 -2.45 3.53 -16.60
C VAL A 71 -0.95 3.72 -16.60
N VAL A 72 -0.27 3.09 -17.56
CA VAL A 72 1.18 3.24 -17.75
C VAL A 72 1.39 4.52 -18.54
N LYS A 73 2.15 5.48 -18.02
CA LYS A 73 2.41 6.77 -18.69
C LYS A 73 3.58 6.68 -19.66
N ASP A 74 4.59 5.91 -19.26
CA ASP A 74 5.84 5.72 -19.95
C ASP A 74 6.25 4.25 -19.70
N ALA A 75 6.13 3.43 -20.73
CA ALA A 75 6.78 2.14 -20.85
C ALA A 75 8.11 2.41 -21.56
N HIS A 76 9.21 2.14 -20.88
CA HIS A 76 10.56 2.43 -21.33
C HIS A 76 11.01 1.47 -22.43
N GLU A 77 10.36 1.44 -23.60
CA GLU A 77 10.88 0.73 -24.77
C GLU A 77 11.05 1.60 -26.02
N GLY A 78 12.31 1.98 -26.26
CA GLY A 78 12.92 2.12 -27.58
C GLY A 78 12.41 3.26 -28.48
N PHE A 79 13.33 3.85 -29.25
CA PHE A 79 13.07 4.91 -30.23
C PHE A 79 12.03 4.58 -31.34
N PHE A 80 11.42 3.38 -31.32
CA PHE A 80 10.49 2.87 -32.32
C PHE A 80 9.10 2.46 -31.79
N GLY A 81 8.75 2.75 -30.54
CA GLY A 81 7.35 2.67 -30.06
C GLY A 81 6.74 1.27 -30.13
N GLY A 82 7.48 0.26 -29.67
CA GLY A 82 6.97 -1.10 -29.53
C GLY A 82 5.99 -1.21 -28.36
N ALA A 83 5.07 -2.17 -28.43
CA ALA A 83 4.20 -2.50 -27.31
C ALA A 83 4.93 -3.49 -26.40
N GLY A 84 5.17 -3.11 -25.14
CA GLY A 84 5.97 -3.88 -24.18
C GLY A 84 5.18 -4.95 -23.42
N GLU A 85 5.91 -5.75 -22.64
CA GLU A 85 5.35 -6.67 -21.65
C GLU A 85 5.46 -6.07 -20.24
N ILE A 86 4.35 -5.64 -19.67
CA ILE A 86 4.30 -5.10 -18.31
C ILE A 86 3.90 -6.21 -17.34
N TYR A 87 4.54 -6.29 -16.19
CA TYR A 87 4.08 -7.15 -15.12
C TYR A 87 4.09 -6.44 -13.76
N THR A 88 3.31 -7.00 -12.85
CA THR A 88 3.21 -6.51 -11.48
C THR A 88 3.66 -7.57 -10.50
N VAL A 89 4.28 -7.17 -9.39
CA VAL A 89 4.59 -8.00 -8.23
C VAL A 89 4.00 -7.31 -7.02
N SER A 90 3.03 -7.93 -6.34
CA SER A 90 2.29 -7.29 -5.25
C SER A 90 2.22 -8.13 -4.00
N TRP A 91 2.14 -7.48 -2.85
CA TRP A 91 2.00 -8.11 -1.54
C TRP A 91 1.27 -7.18 -0.56
N LEU A 92 0.74 -7.78 0.50
CA LEU A 92 0.16 -7.07 1.65
C LEU A 92 0.82 -7.55 2.93
N LEU A 93 0.94 -6.65 3.91
CA LEU A 93 1.35 -6.95 5.28
C LEU A 93 0.36 -6.30 6.24
N ASP A 94 -0.01 -6.99 7.31
CA ASP A 94 -0.72 -6.37 8.43
C ASP A 94 0.15 -6.29 9.69
N GLY A 95 -0.34 -5.57 10.70
CA GLY A 95 0.36 -5.45 11.96
C GLY A 95 0.48 -6.76 12.75
N SER A 96 -0.24 -7.82 12.41
CA SER A 96 -0.06 -9.15 13.00
C SER A 96 1.05 -9.97 12.33
N GLY A 97 1.72 -9.42 11.31
CA GLY A 97 2.70 -10.16 10.51
C GLY A 97 2.04 -11.12 9.52
N LYS A 98 0.71 -11.13 9.37
CA LYS A 98 0.07 -11.87 8.29
C LYS A 98 0.39 -11.17 6.98
N THR A 99 0.67 -11.97 5.97
CA THR A 99 1.00 -11.48 4.65
C THR A 99 0.02 -12.07 3.65
N ALA A 100 -0.39 -11.27 2.67
CA ALA A 100 -0.93 -11.85 1.44
C ALA A 100 0.24 -12.33 0.59
N GLU A 101 0.11 -13.51 -0.02
CA GLU A 101 1.15 -14.08 -0.89
C GLU A 101 1.57 -13.10 -1.99
N PHE A 102 2.83 -13.19 -2.40
CA PHE A 102 3.33 -12.43 -3.53
C PHE A 102 2.61 -12.90 -4.79
N LYS A 103 1.88 -11.99 -5.42
CA LYS A 103 1.19 -12.26 -6.68
C LYS A 103 1.90 -11.55 -7.80
N SER A 104 2.13 -12.27 -8.89
CA SER A 104 2.55 -11.69 -10.15
C SER A 104 1.50 -11.83 -11.23
N LYS A 105 1.40 -10.82 -12.10
CA LYS A 105 0.54 -10.85 -13.28
C LYS A 105 1.20 -10.08 -14.42
N VAL A 106 1.19 -10.69 -15.60
CA VAL A 106 1.80 -10.17 -16.84
C VAL A 106 0.71 -9.66 -17.78
N PHE A 107 1.04 -8.61 -18.52
CA PHE A 107 0.21 -7.89 -19.46
C PHE A 107 1.03 -7.62 -20.72
N THR A 108 0.63 -8.20 -21.85
CA THR A 108 1.36 -8.07 -23.11
C THR A 108 0.74 -7.00 -24.01
N GLY A 109 1.56 -6.33 -24.81
CA GLY A 109 1.09 -5.39 -25.82
C GLY A 109 0.59 -4.08 -25.21
N ILE A 110 1.27 -3.60 -24.15
CA ILE A 110 0.96 -2.36 -23.45
C ILE A 110 1.83 -1.24 -24.03
N ASN A 111 1.21 -0.12 -24.40
CA ASN A 111 1.90 1.09 -24.86
C ASN A 111 1.80 2.21 -23.82
N ASP A 112 2.54 3.30 -24.06
CA ASP A 112 2.38 4.56 -23.33
C ASP A 112 0.93 5.06 -23.35
N GLY A 113 0.41 5.39 -22.18
CA GLY A 113 -0.96 5.82 -21.96
C GLY A 113 -1.98 4.67 -21.87
N ASP A 114 -1.59 3.42 -22.11
CA ASP A 114 -2.50 2.29 -22.05
C ASP A 114 -2.90 1.93 -20.62
N ARG A 115 -4.10 1.35 -20.52
CA ARG A 115 -4.63 0.80 -19.29
C ARG A 115 -4.29 -0.68 -19.24
N LEU A 116 -3.76 -1.14 -18.11
CA LEU A 116 -3.58 -2.57 -17.90
C LEU A 116 -4.95 -3.29 -17.92
N PRO A 117 -5.10 -4.41 -18.65
CA PRO A 117 -6.37 -5.13 -18.74
C PRO A 117 -6.62 -5.95 -17.46
N LEU A 118 -7.01 -5.26 -16.38
CA LEU A 118 -7.25 -5.88 -15.07
C LEU A 118 -8.55 -6.69 -15.02
N GLY A 119 -9.45 -6.51 -15.99
CA GLY A 119 -10.79 -7.11 -16.04
C GLY A 119 -11.85 -6.25 -15.35
N GLY A 120 -13.14 -6.59 -15.54
CA GLY A 120 -14.26 -5.77 -15.02
C GLY A 120 -14.35 -5.67 -13.50
N GLY A 121 -13.69 -6.59 -12.77
CA GLY A 121 -13.53 -6.51 -11.33
C GLY A 121 -12.22 -5.88 -10.87
N GLY A 122 -11.25 -5.59 -11.75
CA GLY A 122 -9.89 -5.23 -11.33
C GLY A 122 -9.06 -6.44 -10.87
N MET A 123 -7.86 -6.17 -10.35
CA MET A 123 -6.89 -7.19 -9.89
C MET A 123 -6.81 -7.25 -8.37
N LEU A 124 -7.12 -8.41 -7.79
CA LEU A 124 -7.01 -8.64 -6.35
C LEU A 124 -5.53 -8.66 -5.91
N LEU A 125 -5.09 -7.64 -5.19
CA LEU A 125 -3.77 -7.60 -4.58
C LEU A 125 -3.69 -8.60 -3.42
N GLY A 126 -4.70 -8.61 -2.55
CA GLY A 126 -4.74 -9.58 -1.46
C GLY A 126 -5.96 -9.48 -0.56
N TYR A 127 -6.05 -10.46 0.34
CA TYR A 127 -7.06 -10.55 1.38
C TYR A 127 -6.37 -10.91 2.69
N ILE A 128 -6.63 -10.14 3.76
CA ILE A 128 -6.13 -10.43 5.10
C ILE A 128 -7.32 -10.59 6.05
N LYS A 129 -7.36 -11.75 6.71
CA LYS A 129 -8.35 -12.06 7.74
C LYS A 129 -7.87 -11.61 9.12
N ASN A 130 -8.75 -10.94 9.85
CA ASN A 130 -8.55 -10.37 11.17
C ASN A 130 -7.26 -9.54 11.24
N PRO A 131 -7.19 -8.42 10.48
CA PRO A 131 -6.03 -7.55 10.48
C PRO A 131 -5.83 -6.86 11.83
N ARG A 132 -4.57 -6.57 12.19
CA ARG A 132 -4.23 -5.79 13.40
C ARG A 132 -3.52 -4.50 13.05
N TRP A 133 -3.97 -3.39 13.66
CA TRP A 133 -3.36 -2.05 13.71
C TRP A 133 -3.05 -1.32 12.42
N PHE A 134 -2.61 -2.02 11.38
CA PHE A 134 -2.34 -1.47 10.07
C PHE A 134 -2.48 -2.50 8.95
N ILE A 135 -2.61 -1.98 7.74
CA ILE A 135 -2.39 -2.68 6.48
C ILE A 135 -1.39 -1.86 5.68
N ASP A 136 -0.37 -2.52 5.15
CA ASP A 136 0.65 -1.99 4.28
C ASP A 136 0.53 -2.71 2.93
N MET A 137 0.34 -1.96 1.86
CA MET A 137 0.13 -2.49 0.52
C MET A 137 1.21 -2.02 -0.44
N HIS A 138 1.75 -2.96 -1.21
CA HIS A 138 2.77 -2.68 -2.21
C HIS A 138 2.48 -3.41 -3.51
N ALA A 139 2.78 -2.74 -4.61
CA ALA A 139 2.94 -3.37 -5.90
C ALA A 139 4.09 -2.71 -6.66
N VAL A 140 5.02 -3.52 -7.17
CA VAL A 140 6.04 -3.08 -8.11
C VAL A 140 5.52 -3.37 -9.52
N VAL A 141 5.64 -2.38 -10.41
CA VAL A 141 5.32 -2.46 -11.83
C VAL A 141 6.63 -2.42 -12.60
N MET A 142 6.85 -3.44 -13.42
CA MET A 142 8.05 -3.63 -14.22
C MET A 142 7.67 -3.84 -15.68
N GLU A 143 8.58 -3.46 -16.56
CA GLU A 143 8.61 -3.83 -17.96
C GLU A 143 9.62 -4.96 -18.17
N SER A 144 9.22 -5.97 -18.93
CA SER A 144 9.97 -7.21 -19.13
C SER A 144 10.74 -7.15 -20.44
N ASP A 145 12.04 -6.86 -20.38
CA ASP A 145 12.95 -7.06 -21.52
C ASP A 145 13.47 -8.51 -21.58
N SER A 146 13.36 -9.20 -20.45
CA SER A 146 13.74 -10.58 -20.26
C SER A 146 12.51 -11.43 -19.96
N ASP A 147 12.53 -12.73 -20.29
CA ASP A 147 11.47 -13.64 -19.87
C ASP A 147 11.31 -13.55 -18.33
N ILE A 148 10.08 -13.42 -17.83
CA ILE A 148 9.69 -13.26 -16.40
C ILE A 148 10.21 -14.35 -15.43
N ARG A 149 11.01 -15.29 -15.95
CA ARG A 149 11.73 -16.32 -15.20
C ARG A 149 12.78 -15.64 -14.31
N GLY A 150 12.46 -15.51 -13.03
CA GLY A 150 13.37 -14.94 -12.05
C GLY A 150 12.66 -14.16 -10.95
N VAL A 151 11.38 -13.81 -11.16
CA VAL A 151 10.60 -13.07 -10.16
C VAL A 151 10.60 -13.76 -8.79
N GLY A 152 10.45 -15.08 -8.75
CA GLY A 152 10.50 -15.85 -7.50
C GLY A 152 11.86 -15.75 -6.79
N ASP A 153 12.95 -15.85 -7.53
CA ASP A 153 14.31 -15.76 -6.98
C ASP A 153 14.64 -14.33 -6.54
N ALA A 154 14.18 -13.32 -7.29
CA ALA A 154 14.30 -11.91 -6.92
C ALA A 154 13.56 -11.62 -5.61
N ILE A 155 12.33 -12.09 -5.46
CA ILE A 155 11.55 -11.95 -4.21
C ILE A 155 12.26 -12.68 -3.05
N ALA A 156 12.76 -13.90 -3.28
CA ALA A 156 13.46 -14.66 -2.24
C ALA A 156 14.72 -13.94 -1.73
N LYS A 157 15.55 -13.43 -2.65
CA LYS A 157 16.73 -12.62 -2.30
C LYS A 157 16.35 -11.33 -1.59
N ALA A 158 15.33 -10.62 -2.08
CA ALA A 158 14.86 -9.38 -1.47
C ALA A 158 14.36 -9.60 -0.04
N LYS A 159 13.63 -10.68 0.23
CA LYS A 159 13.22 -11.06 1.59
C LYS A 159 14.40 -11.33 2.51
N GLN A 160 15.39 -12.06 2.01
CA GLN A 160 16.59 -12.40 2.77
C GLN A 160 17.37 -11.13 3.16
N GLU A 161 17.54 -10.19 2.23
CA GLU A 161 18.34 -8.98 2.44
C GLU A 161 17.60 -7.87 3.18
N SER A 162 16.27 -7.77 3.05
CA SER A 162 15.46 -6.76 3.75
C SER A 162 15.25 -7.06 5.24
N GLY A 163 15.44 -8.30 5.68
CA GLY A 163 15.03 -8.74 7.02
C GLY A 163 13.52 -8.97 7.16
N TRP A 164 12.83 -9.23 6.05
CA TRP A 164 11.38 -9.44 5.99
C TRP A 164 10.87 -10.48 7.00
N ASP A 165 11.52 -11.65 7.07
CA ASP A 165 11.06 -12.75 7.92
C ASP A 165 11.16 -12.40 9.40
N GLU A 166 12.21 -11.65 9.79
CA GLU A 166 12.37 -11.17 11.16
C GLU A 166 11.32 -10.10 11.50
N LEU A 167 10.99 -9.20 10.56
CA LEU A 167 9.89 -8.26 10.73
C LEU A 167 8.56 -8.99 10.97
N VAL A 168 8.20 -9.92 10.08
CA VAL A 168 6.94 -10.68 10.16
C VAL A 168 6.83 -11.38 11.50
N LYS A 169 7.91 -12.04 11.95
CA LYS A 169 7.98 -12.69 13.26
C LYS A 169 7.79 -11.71 14.41
N GLN A 170 8.46 -10.55 14.36
CA GLN A 170 8.32 -9.52 15.41
C GLN A 170 6.91 -8.95 15.47
N LEU A 171 6.25 -8.74 14.34
CA LEU A 171 4.86 -8.27 14.29
C LEU A 171 3.89 -9.30 14.88
N GLY A 172 4.11 -10.59 14.61
CA GLY A 172 3.26 -11.67 15.12
C GLY A 172 3.20 -11.82 16.64
N VAL A 173 4.22 -11.35 17.36
CA VAL A 173 4.27 -11.45 18.84
C VAL A 173 3.76 -10.19 19.55
N ILE A 174 3.55 -9.09 18.82
CA ILE A 174 3.12 -7.84 19.44
C ILE A 174 1.66 -7.98 19.89
N GLY A 175 1.32 -7.37 21.03
CA GLY A 175 -0.01 -7.42 21.63
C GLY A 175 -0.86 -6.18 21.35
N ALA A 176 -0.21 -5.04 21.12
CA ALA A 176 -0.84 -3.73 20.98
C ALA A 176 -0.10 -2.85 19.97
N LEU A 177 -0.74 -1.78 19.52
CA LEU A 177 -0.14 -0.78 18.63
C LEU A 177 1.17 -0.23 19.20
N ASP A 178 2.29 -0.47 18.50
CA ASP A 178 3.60 0.11 18.82
C ASP A 178 4.07 0.98 17.64
N PRO A 179 4.06 2.33 17.77
CA PRO A 179 4.50 3.25 16.72
C PRO A 179 5.94 3.03 16.24
N THR A 180 6.82 2.53 17.11
CA THR A 180 8.21 2.20 16.76
C THR A 180 8.24 1.02 15.79
N LYS A 181 7.42 -0.01 16.08
CA LYS A 181 7.32 -1.21 15.26
C LYS A 181 6.62 -0.96 13.94
N ILE A 182 5.62 -0.08 13.91
CA ILE A 182 5.04 0.41 12.66
C ILE A 182 6.11 1.08 11.78
N SER A 183 6.95 1.92 12.39
CA SER A 183 7.98 2.63 11.63
C SER A 183 9.06 1.67 11.13
N GLN A 184 9.41 0.66 11.92
CA GLN A 184 10.27 -0.43 11.49
C GLN A 184 9.64 -1.21 10.33
N ALA A 185 8.34 -1.50 10.38
CA ALA A 185 7.61 -2.16 9.30
C ALA A 185 7.70 -1.36 8.01
N ILE A 186 7.29 -0.09 8.02
CA ILE A 186 7.34 0.80 6.84
C ILE A 186 8.73 0.81 6.21
N ASN A 187 9.79 0.91 7.03
CA ASN A 187 11.16 0.93 6.52
C ASN A 187 11.57 -0.40 5.88
N VAL A 188 11.25 -1.53 6.51
CA VAL A 188 11.60 -2.86 6.00
C VAL A 188 10.78 -3.20 4.75
N VAL A 189 9.49 -2.85 4.71
CA VAL A 189 8.66 -3.10 3.53
C VAL A 189 9.09 -2.20 2.36
N GLY A 190 9.43 -0.93 2.61
CA GLY A 190 10.03 -0.06 1.61
C GLY A 190 11.35 -0.62 1.06
N LEU A 191 12.25 -1.06 1.94
CA LEU A 191 13.51 -1.70 1.54
C LEU A 191 13.26 -2.99 0.74
N LEU A 192 12.27 -3.80 1.11
CA LEU A 192 11.87 -4.97 0.35
C LEU A 192 11.45 -4.58 -1.08
N ALA A 193 10.62 -3.54 -1.25
CA ALA A 193 10.20 -3.07 -2.57
C ALA A 193 11.38 -2.60 -3.43
N ASP A 194 12.31 -1.85 -2.82
CA ASP A 194 13.53 -1.39 -3.47
C ASP A 194 14.41 -2.57 -3.91
N LEU A 195 14.57 -3.58 -3.06
CA LEU A 195 15.37 -4.79 -3.36
C LEU A 195 14.70 -5.68 -4.41
N VAL A 196 13.38 -5.86 -4.36
CA VAL A 196 12.64 -6.57 -5.42
C VAL A 196 12.89 -5.87 -6.75
N SER A 197 12.69 -4.55 -6.81
CA SER A 197 12.92 -3.76 -8.03
C SER A 197 14.37 -3.87 -8.50
N PHE A 198 15.33 -3.80 -7.59
CA PHE A 198 16.76 -3.93 -7.89
C PHE A 198 17.13 -5.29 -8.49
N PHE A 199 16.65 -6.40 -7.91
CA PHE A 199 16.96 -7.73 -8.42
C PHE A 199 16.27 -8.02 -9.75
N LEU A 200 15.08 -7.47 -9.98
CA LEU A 200 14.40 -7.56 -11.28
C LEU A 200 15.16 -6.74 -12.35
N LYS A 201 15.66 -5.54 -12.00
CA LYS A 201 16.57 -4.78 -12.88
C LYS A 201 17.84 -5.53 -13.23
N GLN A 202 18.42 -6.28 -12.30
CA GLN A 202 19.57 -7.13 -12.60
C GLN A 202 19.24 -8.28 -13.56
N ASN A 203 17.97 -8.67 -13.66
CA ASN A 203 17.49 -9.64 -14.63
C ASN A 203 17.28 -9.04 -16.03
N GLY A 204 17.42 -7.71 -16.17
CA GLY A 204 17.23 -7.00 -17.43
C GLY A 204 15.90 -6.24 -17.51
N ASP A 205 15.04 -6.34 -16.50
CA ASP A 205 13.72 -5.70 -16.52
C ASP A 205 13.81 -4.21 -16.16
N ASP A 206 12.96 -3.37 -16.75
CA ASP A 206 12.90 -1.95 -16.44
C ASP A 206 11.83 -1.64 -15.39
N HIS A 207 12.16 -0.75 -14.45
CA HIS A 207 11.22 -0.36 -13.39
C HIS A 207 10.37 0.80 -13.85
N VAL A 208 9.06 0.58 -13.82
CA VAL A 208 8.07 1.60 -14.20
C VAL A 208 7.58 2.33 -12.96
N ALA A 209 7.17 1.60 -11.91
CA ALA A 209 6.66 2.22 -10.70
C ALA A 209 6.66 1.32 -9.47
N THR A 210 6.70 1.93 -8.30
CA THR A 210 6.33 1.32 -7.03
C THR A 210 5.07 1.99 -6.49
N ILE A 211 3.98 1.24 -6.45
CA ILE A 211 2.72 1.62 -5.80
C ILE A 211 2.83 1.22 -4.34
N HIS A 212 2.69 2.17 -3.43
CA HIS A 212 2.72 1.92 -2.00
C HIS A 212 1.68 2.78 -1.29
N ASP A 213 0.94 2.16 -0.38
CA ASP A 213 0.17 2.89 0.60
C ASP A 213 0.07 2.14 1.93
N PHE A 214 -0.22 2.87 2.99
CA PHE A 214 -0.25 2.36 4.34
C PHE A 214 -1.43 2.96 5.09
N TYR A 215 -2.19 2.12 5.78
CA TYR A 215 -3.37 2.53 6.53
C TYR A 215 -3.40 1.95 7.92
N LEU A 216 -3.76 2.78 8.89
CA LEU A 216 -3.96 2.36 10.26
C LEU A 216 -5.39 1.90 10.50
N GLU A 217 -5.57 1.13 11.56
CA GLU A 217 -6.87 0.71 12.08
C GLU A 217 -7.77 1.92 12.41
N GLN A 218 -7.20 2.99 12.97
CA GLN A 218 -7.91 4.25 13.24
C GLN A 218 -8.33 4.98 11.95
N GLN A 219 -7.84 4.53 10.80
CA GLN A 219 -8.26 5.00 9.48
C GLN A 219 -9.16 3.96 8.79
N VAL A 220 -9.73 3.02 9.54
CA VAL A 220 -10.59 1.94 9.05
C VAL A 220 -9.88 1.12 7.96
N PHE A 221 -8.56 0.95 8.14
CA PHE A 221 -7.66 0.33 7.17
C PHE A 221 -7.71 0.94 5.75
N GLY A 222 -8.18 2.17 5.62
CA GLY A 222 -8.29 2.88 4.34
C GLY A 222 -9.58 2.64 3.58
N ALA A 223 -10.53 1.90 4.14
CA ALA A 223 -11.81 1.64 3.50
C ALA A 223 -12.58 2.94 3.20
N GLY A 224 -13.15 3.02 2.00
CA GLY A 224 -13.90 4.20 1.52
C GLY A 224 -13.05 5.43 1.16
N ARG A 225 -11.72 5.37 1.32
CA ARG A 225 -10.82 6.50 0.96
C ARG A 225 -10.52 6.57 -0.53
N HIS A 226 -10.61 5.43 -1.22
CA HIS A 226 -10.42 5.30 -2.65
C HIS A 226 -11.72 4.82 -3.29
N PRO A 227 -12.56 5.76 -3.75
CA PRO A 227 -13.90 5.45 -4.24
C PRO A 227 -13.87 4.49 -5.44
N GLU A 228 -14.91 3.66 -5.53
CA GLU A 228 -15.08 2.70 -6.63
C GLU A 228 -15.06 3.41 -8.01
N PRO A 229 -14.53 2.76 -9.06
CA PRO A 229 -14.39 3.32 -10.40
C PRO A 229 -15.73 3.59 -11.12
N THR A 230 -16.87 3.38 -10.46
CA THR A 230 -18.23 3.49 -11.02
C THR A 230 -18.70 4.93 -11.27
N ILE A 231 -17.94 5.94 -10.81
CA ILE A 231 -18.21 7.35 -11.10
C ILE A 231 -17.39 7.76 -12.35
N VAL A 232 -18.03 8.34 -13.37
CA VAL A 232 -17.34 8.90 -14.55
C VAL A 232 -17.33 10.43 -14.46
N PRO A 233 -16.17 11.10 -14.55
CA PRO A 233 -14.82 10.51 -14.65
C PRO A 233 -14.39 9.80 -13.35
N PRO A 234 -13.51 8.78 -13.44
CA PRO A 234 -13.09 7.97 -12.29
C PRO A 234 -12.62 8.86 -11.15
N PRO A 235 -13.12 8.63 -9.92
CA PRO A 235 -13.20 9.71 -8.95
C PRO A 235 -11.86 10.21 -8.45
N HIS A 236 -10.78 9.42 -8.41
CA HIS A 236 -9.41 9.91 -8.22
C HIS A 236 -8.40 8.86 -8.67
N ARG A 237 -7.38 9.26 -9.45
CA ARG A 237 -6.17 8.46 -9.70
C ARG A 237 -5.00 9.06 -8.93
N THR A 238 -4.20 8.21 -8.32
CA THR A 238 -2.95 8.59 -7.68
C THR A 238 -1.80 8.29 -8.63
N THR A 239 -0.90 9.25 -8.84
CA THR A 239 0.30 9.03 -9.65
C THR A 239 1.41 8.48 -8.77
N PHE A 240 2.01 7.37 -9.20
CA PHE A 240 3.22 6.77 -8.64
C PHE A 240 4.23 6.66 -9.77
N GLN A 241 5.23 7.53 -9.80
CA GLN A 241 6.22 7.58 -10.89
C GLN A 241 5.50 7.60 -12.26
N ASP A 242 5.73 6.59 -13.09
CA ASP A 242 5.22 6.48 -14.45
C ASP A 242 3.91 5.69 -14.55
N VAL A 243 3.20 5.50 -13.43
CA VAL A 243 1.82 4.98 -13.46
C VAL A 243 0.82 5.90 -12.77
N GLU A 244 -0.38 5.92 -13.31
CA GLU A 244 -1.58 6.40 -12.64
C GLU A 244 -2.41 5.20 -12.18
N THR A 245 -2.79 5.16 -10.91
CA THR A 245 -3.53 4.02 -10.37
C THR A 245 -4.75 4.43 -9.57
N SER A 246 -5.76 3.57 -9.56
CA SER A 246 -6.81 3.56 -8.56
C SER A 246 -6.97 2.16 -7.99
N TYR A 247 -7.29 2.08 -6.71
CA TYR A 247 -7.52 0.84 -6.00
C TYR A 247 -8.66 1.01 -5.00
N THR A 248 -9.20 -0.06 -4.47
CA THR A 248 -10.24 -0.04 -3.44
C THR A 248 -9.82 -0.93 -2.29
N ILE A 249 -10.15 -0.49 -1.08
CA ILE A 249 -10.04 -1.29 0.13
C ILE A 249 -11.46 -1.52 0.66
N THR A 250 -11.84 -2.78 0.82
CA THR A 250 -13.16 -3.18 1.29
C THR A 250 -13.04 -3.98 2.58
N LEU A 251 -13.86 -3.64 3.56
CA LEU A 251 -14.05 -4.43 4.78
C LEU A 251 -15.22 -5.39 4.59
N SER A 252 -15.06 -6.61 5.08
CA SER A 252 -16.09 -7.66 5.07
C SER A 252 -16.16 -8.32 6.44
N THR A 253 -17.34 -8.83 6.80
CA THR A 253 -17.54 -9.68 7.97
C THR A 253 -17.94 -11.07 7.47
N VAL A 254 -17.30 -12.10 8.05
CA VAL A 254 -17.56 -13.52 7.73
C VAL A 254 -18.02 -14.27 8.97
#